data_AF-X1GHR5-F1
#
_entry.id   AF-X1GHR5-F1
#
_cell.length_a   1.000
_cell.length_b   1.000
_cell.length_c   1.000
_cell.angle_alpha   90.00
_cell.angle_beta   90.00
_cell.angle_gamma   90.00
#
_symmetry.space_group_name_H-M   'P 1'
#
loop_
_entity.id
_entity.type
_entity.pdbx_description
1 polymer ?
#
loop_
_entity_poly.entity_id
_entity_poly.type
_entity_poly.pdbx_seq_one_letter_code
_entity_poly.pdbx_strand_id
1 'polypeptide(L)'
;MLELDRLCSRLNLPKTVREETAIIYRKILKKGLAQGRSISPLIAASLYTVCRMNQIPRTLDEFSYHSPVDRKQIAQYYRMLLREMDLRVPVPKAKYGVSKIASGAELSEKT
;
A
#
# COMPACT_ATOMS: atom_id res chain seq x y z
N MET A 1 -13.68 8.44 0.71
CA MET A 1 -12.59 8.21 1.70
C MET A 1 -12.88 7.03 2.63
N LEU A 2 -14.15 6.69 2.89
CA LEU A 2 -14.55 5.56 3.75
C LEU A 2 -13.79 4.24 3.49
N GLU A 3 -13.54 3.90 2.24
CA GLU A 3 -12.82 2.67 1.87
C GLU A 3 -11.34 2.70 2.26
N LEU A 4 -10.67 3.85 2.08
CA LEU A 4 -9.29 4.07 2.55
C LEU A 4 -9.21 3.96 4.08
N ASP A 5 -10.15 4.61 4.79
CA ASP A 5 -10.20 4.58 6.25
C ASP A 5 -10.40 3.16 6.79
N ARG A 6 -11.30 2.40 6.16
CA ARG A 6 -11.56 0.99 6.50
C ARG A 6 -10.32 0.12 6.29
N LEU A 7 -9.63 0.28 5.17
CA LEU A 7 -8.46 -0.52 4.80
C LEU A 7 -7.24 -0.19 5.68
N CYS A 8 -7.00 1.10 5.96
CA CYS A 8 -5.98 1.56 6.89
C CYS A 8 -6.22 1.03 8.31
N SER A 9 -7.48 1.04 8.76
CA SER A 9 -7.85 0.54 10.09
C SER A 9 -7.63 -0.97 10.20
N ARG A 10 -8.00 -1.75 9.17
CA ARG A 10 -7.76 -3.20 9.14
C ARG A 10 -6.27 -3.58 9.13
N LEU A 11 -5.45 -2.79 8.45
CA LEU A 11 -3.99 -3.01 8.34
C LEU A 11 -3.18 -2.39 9.49
N ASN A 12 -3.86 -1.78 10.47
CA ASN A 12 -3.26 -1.03 11.59
C ASN A 12 -2.19 -0.04 11.12
N LEU A 13 -2.48 0.73 10.07
CA LEU A 13 -1.55 1.70 9.50
C LEU A 13 -1.62 3.05 10.23
N PRO A 14 -0.48 3.74 10.38
CA PRO A 14 -0.44 5.04 11.05
C PRO A 14 -1.23 6.10 10.26
N LYS A 15 -1.69 7.14 10.97
CA LYS A 15 -2.46 8.24 10.36
C LYS A 15 -1.68 8.97 9.27
N THR A 16 -0.36 9.10 9.42
CA THR A 16 0.54 9.70 8.42
C THR A 16 0.40 9.04 7.05
N VAL A 17 0.44 7.71 7.00
CA VAL A 17 0.28 6.91 5.76
C VAL A 17 -1.08 7.15 5.11
N ARG A 18 -2.13 7.29 5.91
CA ARG A 18 -3.50 7.55 5.43
C ARG A 18 -3.61 8.93 4.77
N GLU A 19 -3.05 9.95 5.41
CA GLU A 19 -3.06 11.33 4.90
C GLU A 19 -2.25 11.45 3.60
N GLU A 20 -1.05 10.86 3.57
CA GLU A 20 -0.22 10.80 2.36
C GLU A 20 -0.93 10.07 1.21
N THR A 21 -1.62 8.97 1.53
CA THR A 21 -2.39 8.22 0.53
C THR A 21 -3.52 9.07 -0.04
N ALA A 22 -4.22 9.84 0.80
CA ALA A 22 -5.26 10.77 0.35
C ALA A 22 -4.69 11.88 -0.57
N ILE A 23 -3.50 12.40 -0.29
CA ILE A 23 -2.82 13.39 -1.14
C ILE A 23 -2.49 12.77 -2.51
N ILE A 24 -1.92 11.57 -2.53
CA ILE A 24 -1.63 10.84 -3.77
C ILE A 24 -2.90 10.57 -4.57
N TYR A 25 -3.95 10.09 -3.92
CA TYR A 25 -5.24 9.83 -4.56
C TYR A 25 -5.80 11.09 -5.24
N ARG A 26 -5.77 12.23 -4.55
CA ARG A 26 -6.19 13.53 -5.13
C ARG A 26 -5.32 13.94 -6.32
N LYS A 27 -4.00 13.69 -6.29
CA LYS A 27 -3.10 13.96 -7.42
C LYS A 27 -3.45 13.10 -8.64
N ILE A 28 -3.73 11.81 -8.43
CA ILE A 28 -4.13 10.87 -9.48
C ILE A 28 -5.45 11.31 -10.12
N LEU A 29 -6.44 11.71 -9.30
CA LEU A 29 -7.72 12.24 -9.78
C LEU A 29 -7.52 13.49 -10.64
N LYS A 30 -6.69 14.43 -10.20
CA LYS A 30 -6.37 15.65 -10.96
C LYS A 30 -5.70 15.36 -12.31
N LYS A 31 -4.93 14.28 -12.42
CA LYS A 31 -4.30 13.82 -13.68
C LYS A 31 -5.26 13.08 -14.61
N GLY A 32 -6.53 12.86 -14.23
CA GLY A 32 -7.51 12.12 -15.04
C GLY A 32 -7.27 10.61 -15.09
N LEU A 33 -6.30 10.08 -14.34
CA LEU A 33 -5.90 8.67 -14.37
C LEU A 33 -6.95 7.71 -13.79
N ALA A 34 -7.99 8.24 -13.14
CA ALA A 34 -9.08 7.45 -12.57
C ALA A 34 -10.30 7.34 -13.50
N GLN A 35 -10.34 8.05 -14.63
CA GLN A 35 -11.50 7.99 -15.55
C GLN A 35 -11.59 6.60 -16.19
N GLY A 36 -12.74 5.93 -15.98
CA GLY A 36 -13.01 4.59 -16.50
C GLY A 36 -12.39 3.43 -15.72
N ARG A 37 -11.75 3.69 -14.56
CA ARG A 37 -11.08 2.68 -13.74
C ARG A 37 -11.80 2.48 -12.41
N SER A 38 -11.71 1.27 -11.87
CA SER A 38 -12.27 0.96 -10.56
C SER A 38 -11.52 1.73 -9.47
N ILE A 39 -12.27 2.33 -8.54
CA ILE A 39 -11.72 3.15 -7.46
C ILE A 39 -11.04 2.29 -6.38
N SER A 40 -11.60 1.12 -6.06
CA SER A 40 -11.07 0.23 -5.00
C SER A 40 -9.63 -0.24 -5.25
N PRO A 41 -9.27 -0.77 -6.45
CA PRO A 41 -7.88 -1.15 -6.74
C PRO A 41 -6.93 0.04 -6.73
N LEU A 42 -7.42 1.22 -7.13
CA LEU A 42 -6.63 2.45 -7.14
C LEU A 42 -6.28 2.90 -5.72
N ILE A 43 -7.23 2.83 -4.78
CA ILE A 43 -7.01 3.11 -3.36
C ILE A 43 -6.00 2.11 -2.77
N ALA A 44 -6.19 0.80 -3.01
CA ALA A 44 -5.29 -0.23 -2.52
C ALA A 44 -3.85 -0.07 -3.05
N ALA A 45 -3.69 0.21 -4.34
CA ALA A 45 -2.38 0.44 -4.95
C ALA A 45 -1.71 1.73 -4.46
N SER A 46 -2.49 2.81 -4.27
CA SER A 46 -1.98 4.07 -3.72
C SER A 46 -1.48 3.88 -2.29
N LEU A 47 -2.25 3.18 -1.46
CA LEU A 47 -1.88 2.86 -0.08
C LEU A 47 -0.63 1.98 -0.03
N TYR A 48 -0.55 0.96 -0.89
CA TYR A 48 0.64 0.12 -1.02
C TYR A 48 1.89 0.94 -1.39
N THR A 49 1.74 1.89 -2.32
CA THR A 49 2.83 2.80 -2.74
C THR A 49 3.34 3.62 -1.55
N VAL A 50 2.44 4.22 -0.77
CA VAL A 50 2.81 5.01 0.42
C VAL A 50 3.46 4.14 1.49
N CYS A 51 2.94 2.93 1.73
CA CYS A 51 3.57 1.98 2.66
C CYS A 51 5.01 1.68 2.24
N ARG A 52 5.25 1.50 0.94
CA ARG A 52 6.59 1.27 0.38
C ARG A 52 7.51 2.48 0.51
N MET A 53 6.99 3.70 0.31
CA MET A 53 7.76 4.93 0.52
C MET A 53 8.17 5.11 1.98
N ASN A 54 7.27 4.81 2.92
CA ASN A 54 7.52 4.85 4.35
C ASN A 54 8.31 3.64 4.90
N GLN A 55 8.80 2.75 4.02
CA GLN A 55 9.54 1.55 4.39
C GLN A 55 8.78 0.61 5.36
N ILE A 56 7.44 0.64 5.32
CA ILE A 56 6.59 -0.24 6.11
C ILE A 56 6.39 -1.55 5.31
N PRO A 57 6.92 -2.69 5.79
CA PRO A 57 6.83 -3.95 5.06
C PRO A 57 5.39 -4.50 5.10
N ARG A 58 4.65 -4.26 4.01
CA ARG A 58 3.35 -4.88 3.74
C ARG A 58 3.40 -5.67 2.44
N THR A 59 2.75 -6.83 2.42
CA THR A 59 2.67 -7.68 1.22
C THR A 59 1.38 -7.38 0.48
N LEU A 60 1.36 -7.60 -0.84
CA LEU A 60 0.14 -7.42 -1.64
C LEU A 60 -1.00 -8.36 -1.19
N ASP A 61 -0.64 -9.52 -0.63
CA ASP A 61 -1.60 -10.51 -0.14
C ASP A 61 -2.40 -9.97 1.06
N GLU A 62 -1.78 -9.17 1.94
CA GLU A 62 -2.50 -8.52 3.05
C GLU A 62 -3.58 -7.55 2.55
N PHE A 63 -3.29 -6.81 1.47
CA PHE A 63 -4.29 -5.92 0.88
C PHE A 63 -5.42 -6.72 0.21
N SER A 64 -5.07 -7.78 -0.52
CA SER A 64 -6.03 -8.67 -1.17
C SER A 64 -6.89 -9.45 -0.17
N TYR A 65 -6.40 -9.67 1.06
CA TYR A 65 -7.16 -10.32 2.13
C TYR A 65 -8.19 -9.37 2.77
N HIS A 66 -7.84 -8.09 2.92
CA HIS A 66 -8.71 -7.10 3.58
C HIS A 66 -9.61 -6.30 2.63
N SER A 67 -9.46 -6.50 1.31
CA SER A 67 -10.16 -5.81 0.23
C SER A 67 -10.69 -6.84 -0.79
N PRO A 68 -11.83 -6.60 -1.46
CA PRO A 68 -12.33 -7.49 -2.52
C PRO A 68 -11.50 -7.42 -3.82
N VAL A 69 -10.30 -6.84 -3.79
CA VAL A 69 -9.47 -6.62 -4.97
C VAL A 69 -8.40 -7.70 -5.04
N ASP A 70 -8.30 -8.35 -6.19
CA ASP A 70 -7.27 -9.36 -6.44
C ASP A 70 -5.86 -8.78 -6.35
N ARG A 71 -4.96 -9.54 -5.75
CA ARG A 71 -3.50 -9.28 -5.73
C ARG A 71 -2.96 -8.85 -7.11
N LYS A 72 -3.37 -9.54 -8.17
CA LYS A 72 -2.93 -9.25 -9.55
C LYS A 72 -3.35 -7.85 -10.00
N GLN A 73 -4.55 -7.43 -9.64
CA GLN A 73 -5.09 -6.13 -9.99
C GLN A 73 -4.41 -5.02 -9.19
N ILE A 74 -4.15 -5.22 -7.89
CA ILE A 74 -3.35 -4.29 -7.08
C ILE A 74 -1.94 -4.12 -7.69
N ALA A 75 -1.30 -5.22 -8.08
CA ALA A 75 0.03 -5.19 -8.70
C ALA A 75 0.06 -4.48 -10.07
N GLN A 76 -1.02 -4.61 -10.85
CA GLN A 76 -1.18 -3.92 -12.14
C GLN A 76 -1.28 -2.41 -11.93
N TYR A 77 -2.18 -1.98 -11.03
CA TYR A 77 -2.38 -0.56 -10.71
C TYR A 77 -1.13 0.04 -10.07
N TYR A 78 -0.43 -0.69 -9.22
CA TYR A 78 0.84 -0.24 -8.65
C TYR A 78 1.88 0.09 -9.72
N ARG A 79 2.11 -0.83 -10.69
CA ARG A 79 3.05 -0.60 -11.81
C ARG A 79 2.64 0.58 -12.67
N MET A 80 1.36 0.76 -12.89
CA MET A 80 0.81 1.89 -13.64
C MET A 80 1.06 3.21 -12.90
N LEU A 81 0.77 3.26 -11.60
CA LEU A 81 1.01 4.45 -10.76
C LEU A 81 2.49 4.85 -10.73
N LEU A 82 3.40 3.87 -10.66
CA LEU A 82 4.84 4.14 -10.74
C LEU A 82 5.22 4.84 -12.04
N ARG A 83 4.65 4.40 -13.18
CA ARG A 83 4.91 4.98 -14.50
C ARG A 83 4.29 6.36 -14.66
N GLU A 84 3.03 6.53 -14.24
CA GLU A 84 2.26 7.77 -14.46
C GLU A 84 2.62 8.89 -13.48
N MET A 85 3.14 8.55 -12.29
CA MET A 85 3.50 9.53 -11.26
C MET A 85 5.01 9.75 -11.12
N ASP A 86 5.85 9.07 -11.91
CA ASP A 86 7.32 9.09 -11.82
C ASP A 86 7.82 8.98 -10.36
N LEU A 87 7.15 8.12 -9.59
CA LEU A 87 7.43 7.94 -8.19
C LEU A 87 8.69 7.08 -8.05
N ARG A 88 9.78 7.67 -7.54
CA ARG A 88 10.95 6.92 -7.08
C ARG A 88 10.63 6.23 -5.77
N VAL A 89 10.07 5.02 -5.85
CA VAL A 89 9.82 4.18 -4.67
C VAL A 89 11.13 3.45 -4.30
N PRO A 90 11.60 3.57 -3.04
CA PRO A 90 12.81 2.87 -2.62
C PRO A 90 12.62 1.35 -2.67
N VAL A 91 13.69 0.64 -3.04
CA VAL A 91 13.74 -0.83 -2.99
C VAL A 91 13.71 -1.24 -1.51
N PRO A 92 12.77 -2.11 -1.08
CA PRO A 92 12.67 -2.53 0.30
C PRO A 92 13.94 -3.27 0.69
N LYS A 93 14.61 -2.78 1.74
CA LYS A 93 15.80 -3.43 2.29
C LYS A 93 15.39 -4.77 2.92
N ALA A 94 16.17 -5.83 2.69
CA ALA A 94 15.90 -7.18 3.19
C ALA A 94 15.63 -7.24 4.70
N LYS A 95 16.27 -6.34 5.48
CA LYS A 95 16.12 -6.22 6.93
C LYS A 95 14.66 -6.15 7.40
N TYR A 96 13.80 -5.46 6.65
CA TYR A 96 12.39 -5.29 7.03
C TYR A 96 11.54 -6.55 6.86
N GLY A 97 11.93 -7.45 5.95
CA GLY A 97 11.26 -8.75 5.79
C GLY A 97 11.55 -9.70 6.95
N VAL A 98 12.80 -9.70 7.42
CA VAL A 98 13.27 -10.58 8.51
C VAL A 98 12.57 -10.24 9.83
N SER A 99 12.44 -8.96 10.18
CA SER A 99 11.73 -8.56 11.41
C SER A 99 10.27 -9.01 11.44
N LYS A 100 9.59 -9.01 10.28
CA LYS A 100 8.20 -9.44 10.19
C LYS A 100 8.04 -10.95 10.36
N ILE A 101 8.94 -11.73 9.77
CA ILE A 101 8.97 -13.20 9.92
C ILE A 101 9.32 -13.57 11.36
N ALA A 102 10.31 -12.90 11.96
CA ALA A 102 10.70 -13.12 13.34
C ALA A 102 9.54 -12.82 14.31
N SER A 103 8.83 -11.71 14.10
CA SER A 103 7.67 -11.35 14.92
C SER A 103 6.48 -12.29 14.72
N GLY A 104 6.28 -12.82 13.51
CA GLY A 104 5.24 -13.83 13.24
C GLY A 104 5.60 -15.24 13.74
N ALA A 105 6.86 -15.50 14.09
CA ALA A 105 7.36 -16.79 14.56
C ALA A 105 7.38 -16.92 16.09
N GLU A 106 6.87 -15.94 16.85
CA GLU A 106 6.89 -15.91 18.33
C GLU A 106 8.29 -16.15 18.95
N LEU A 107 9.35 -15.86 18.19
CA LEU A 107 10.72 -16.02 18.68
C LEU A 107 11.06 -14.84 19.58
N SER A 108 10.94 -15.06 20.89
CA SER A 108 11.47 -14.14 21.92
C SER A 108 12.97 -13.96 21.70
N GLU A 109 13.43 -12.70 21.78
CA GLU A 109 14.85 -12.40 21.85
C GLU A 109 15.49 -13.24 22.98
N LYS A 110 16.51 -14.02 22.64
CA LYS A 110 17.39 -14.63 23.64
C LYS A 110 18.40 -13.57 24.05
N THR A 111 18.26 -13.11 25.30
CA THR A 111 19.26 -12.32 26.04
C THR A 111 20.58 -13.06 26.13
#